data_AF-A0A7S4V3N6-F1
#
_entry.id   AF-A0A7S4V3N6-F1
#
_cell.length_a   1.000
_cell.length_b   1.000
_cell.length_c   1.000
_cell.angle_alpha   90.00
_cell.angle_beta   90.00
_cell.angle_gamma   90.00
#
_symmetry.space_group_name_H-M   'P 1'
#
loop_
_entity.id
_entity.type
_entity.pdbx_description
1 polymer ?
#
loop_
_entity_poly.entity_id
_entity_poly.type
_entity_poly.pdbx_seq_one_letter_code
_entity_poly.pdbx_strand_id
1 'polypeptide(L)'
;QPDPEPSAGPLPTAMGGVLAAAGCSRRAGTPSKYVFTPYGILIWSQSGPADYANKGSPKPGDPVPQSELIEHVKQGRTEEYLLSNGYMEPGGVTDRASKPHSGLVYTASFVECWAKSDPHSYAEFGSPAGGDPATVSEAMVHCAYMGMKPRETLVTRGMMAPPEAPYAMSVYRVKGDLDEWCALSKEDPQEPLYPILDPHHHLWERERQDGEPMLCAEAHTFGTRQGGHAYPHERLQRDAAGNAVVGTIHLECGANYHSSWPMADQERSASESKWIQDIADQSPVPLAIVAHLDLYQGRESVERGLAVHKHVANNLVGVRHSLAWHEGPPLNSRANEGQIKEVSRNDHFRASMEVLAELGLTFDTWLYHTNLPELIDLAKACPRTQIICDHVGQPVGTALSGLSLENATKEWRAHIAELAKCENVVVKLSGLSMPCVGFAFDLREKPPTSAEMAEAYKPYFAHCLECFGPTRCMFASNFPVDKVSGSYTTHWNAFKLLAQELLPGDEAAQRALFYDNAVRVYHLDKPPFSMPSTSKEAEGLPKY
;
A
#
# COMPACT_ATOMS: atom_id res chain seq x y z
N GLN A 1 -60.32 3.44 -24.60
CA GLN A 1 -61.08 3.19 -25.85
C GLN A 1 -60.75 4.31 -26.83
N PRO A 2 -60.67 4.00 -28.13
CA PRO A 2 -59.48 4.21 -28.96
C PRO A 2 -59.63 5.26 -30.07
N ASP A 3 -58.50 5.66 -30.68
CA ASP A 3 -58.20 5.95 -32.11
C ASP A 3 -59.19 6.75 -32.99
N PRO A 4 -58.71 7.55 -34.00
CA PRO A 4 -57.84 7.00 -35.06
C PRO A 4 -56.83 7.93 -35.79
N GLU A 5 -55.84 7.27 -36.42
CA GLU A 5 -55.08 7.66 -37.63
C GLU A 5 -56.00 7.75 -38.90
N PRO A 6 -55.54 7.88 -40.18
CA PRO A 6 -54.23 8.25 -40.78
C PRO A 6 -54.34 9.29 -41.92
N SER A 7 -53.21 9.72 -42.52
CA SER A 7 -53.19 9.99 -43.97
C SER A 7 -51.80 9.77 -44.60
N ALA A 8 -51.82 9.13 -45.77
CA ALA A 8 -50.70 8.64 -46.56
C ALA A 8 -50.41 9.53 -47.79
N GLY A 9 -49.19 9.47 -48.34
CA GLY A 9 -48.83 10.01 -49.65
C GLY A 9 -47.33 9.85 -50.00
N PRO A 10 -46.93 9.77 -51.29
CA PRO A 10 -46.19 8.59 -51.80
C PRO A 10 -44.76 8.83 -52.37
N LEU A 11 -44.08 7.70 -52.62
CA LEU A 11 -42.82 7.49 -53.38
C LEU A 11 -42.98 7.62 -54.92
N PRO A 12 -41.87 7.78 -55.66
CA PRO A 12 -41.56 6.93 -56.83
C PRO A 12 -40.06 6.50 -56.90
N THR A 13 -39.69 5.21 -56.97
CA THR A 13 -39.52 4.25 -58.12
C THR A 13 -38.34 4.44 -59.08
N ALA A 14 -37.53 3.37 -59.19
CA ALA A 14 -36.93 2.71 -60.39
C ALA A 14 -35.54 2.10 -60.04
N MET A 15 -35.04 0.97 -60.54
CA MET A 15 -35.51 -0.24 -61.25
C MET A 15 -34.23 -1.12 -61.43
N GLY A 16 -34.33 -2.47 -61.44
CA GLY A 16 -33.41 -3.32 -62.23
C GLY A 16 -32.91 -4.67 -61.67
N GLY A 17 -33.56 -5.78 -62.07
CA GLY A 17 -33.01 -7.14 -62.33
C GLY A 17 -32.69 -8.08 -61.14
N VAL A 18 -33.45 -9.12 -60.76
CA VAL A 18 -33.78 -10.44 -61.41
C VAL A 18 -32.53 -11.37 -61.47
N LEU A 19 -32.38 -12.55 -60.81
CA LEU A 19 -33.21 -13.78 -60.75
C LEU A 19 -32.72 -14.81 -59.66
N ALA A 20 -33.68 -15.56 -59.08
CA ALA A 20 -33.68 -16.95 -58.53
C ALA A 20 -32.80 -17.37 -57.31
N ALA A 21 -33.40 -17.62 -56.12
CA ALA A 21 -33.85 -18.92 -55.54
C ALA A 21 -32.71 -19.70 -54.81
N ALA A 22 -32.80 -20.24 -53.58
CA ALA A 22 -33.85 -20.44 -52.58
C ALA A 22 -33.20 -20.67 -51.18
N GLY A 23 -33.93 -20.40 -50.09
CA GLY A 23 -33.62 -20.92 -48.74
C GLY A 23 -33.69 -19.92 -47.59
N CYS A 24 -34.80 -19.95 -46.83
CA CYS A 24 -35.05 -19.48 -45.46
C CYS A 24 -33.82 -19.24 -44.56
N SER A 25 -33.72 -18.29 -43.61
CA SER A 25 -34.68 -17.36 -43.01
C SER A 25 -33.96 -16.32 -42.11
N ARG A 26 -34.55 -15.11 -42.00
CA ARG A 26 -34.54 -14.13 -40.89
C ARG A 26 -33.25 -13.36 -40.48
N ARG A 27 -33.31 -12.08 -40.87
CA ARG A 27 -33.04 -10.80 -40.17
C ARG A 27 -31.60 -10.36 -39.87
N ALA A 28 -31.27 -9.24 -40.55
CA ALA A 28 -30.18 -8.31 -40.35
C ALA A 28 -30.44 -7.33 -39.18
N GLY A 29 -29.36 -6.68 -38.71
CA GLY A 29 -29.44 -5.50 -37.83
C GLY A 29 -28.08 -4.94 -37.39
N THR A 30 -27.35 -4.34 -38.35
CA THR A 30 -26.37 -3.21 -38.27
C THR A 30 -25.24 -3.12 -37.20
N PRO A 31 -24.05 -2.59 -37.57
CA PRO A 31 -22.81 -2.69 -36.79
C PRO A 31 -22.47 -1.42 -35.99
N SER A 32 -22.00 -1.58 -34.76
CA SER A 32 -21.23 -0.55 -34.04
C SER A 32 -19.74 -0.69 -34.40
N LYS A 33 -19.11 0.43 -34.73
CA LYS A 33 -17.80 0.57 -35.38
C LYS A 33 -16.64 0.29 -34.41
N TYR A 34 -15.72 -0.58 -34.81
CA TYR A 34 -14.41 -0.75 -34.18
C TYR A 34 -13.41 0.25 -34.79
N VAL A 35 -12.59 0.91 -33.96
CA VAL A 35 -11.39 1.61 -34.44
C VAL A 35 -10.20 0.68 -34.22
N PHE A 36 -9.51 0.32 -35.29
CA PHE A 36 -8.32 -0.52 -35.24
C PHE A 36 -7.08 0.35 -35.13
N THR A 37 -6.22 0.05 -34.15
CA THR A 37 -4.84 0.53 -34.14
C THR A 37 -3.90 -0.65 -33.92
N PRO A 38 -2.59 -0.54 -34.23
CA PRO A 38 -1.63 -1.64 -34.17
C PRO A 38 -1.37 -2.21 -32.76
N TYR A 39 -2.02 -1.68 -31.72
CA TYR A 39 -1.79 -2.07 -30.32
C TYR A 39 -3.03 -2.65 -29.60
N GLY A 40 -4.13 -2.95 -30.31
CA GLY A 40 -5.28 -3.70 -29.76
C GLY A 40 -6.57 -2.88 -29.54
N ILE A 41 -7.68 -3.58 -29.27
CA ILE A 41 -9.08 -3.12 -29.39
C ILE A 41 -9.57 -2.39 -28.11
N LEU A 42 -10.16 -1.20 -28.26
CA LEU A 42 -10.95 -0.53 -27.22
C LEU A 42 -12.45 -0.89 -27.38
N ILE A 43 -13.12 -1.26 -26.29
CA ILE A 43 -14.58 -1.40 -26.22
C ILE A 43 -15.13 -0.38 -25.22
N TRP A 44 -16.18 0.35 -25.60
CA TRP A 44 -16.98 1.21 -24.72
C TRP A 44 -18.39 0.65 -24.61
N SER A 45 -18.99 0.67 -23.42
CA SER A 45 -20.41 0.35 -23.21
C SER A 45 -20.93 0.95 -21.89
N GLN A 46 -21.97 1.79 -21.98
CA GLN A 46 -22.82 2.24 -20.87
C GLN A 46 -24.15 1.44 -20.85
N SER A 47 -24.67 1.21 -19.64
CA SER A 47 -26.07 0.91 -19.23
C SER A 47 -26.71 -0.46 -19.57
N GLY A 48 -27.31 -1.11 -18.54
CA GLY A 48 -28.19 -2.32 -18.63
C GLY A 48 -29.67 -1.98 -18.92
N PRO A 49 -30.70 -2.78 -18.54
CA PRO A 49 -30.77 -4.17 -18.02
C PRO A 49 -31.75 -5.10 -18.81
N ALA A 50 -31.89 -6.36 -18.34
CA ALA A 50 -33.02 -7.32 -18.51
C ALA A 50 -32.74 -8.63 -19.29
N ASP A 51 -33.37 -9.69 -18.74
CA ASP A 51 -33.59 -11.04 -19.26
C ASP A 51 -32.46 -12.08 -19.21
N TYR A 52 -32.27 -12.67 -18.02
CA TYR A 52 -32.11 -14.13 -17.90
C TYR A 52 -32.94 -14.65 -16.71
N ALA A 53 -34.19 -15.04 -17.01
CA ALA A 53 -34.95 -15.98 -16.20
C ALA A 53 -34.78 -17.40 -16.79
N ASN A 54 -34.75 -18.40 -15.92
CA ASN A 54 -34.75 -19.85 -16.20
C ASN A 54 -33.43 -20.49 -16.67
N LYS A 55 -32.53 -20.71 -15.72
CA LYS A 55 -32.11 -22.03 -15.19
C LYS A 55 -31.34 -21.73 -13.90
N GLY A 56 -31.48 -22.56 -12.87
CA GLY A 56 -30.95 -22.30 -11.53
C GLY A 56 -29.42 -22.22 -11.49
N SER A 57 -28.86 -21.07 -11.83
CA SER A 57 -27.48 -20.71 -11.56
C SER A 57 -27.35 -20.29 -10.09
N PRO A 58 -26.28 -20.68 -9.37
CA PRO A 58 -26.00 -20.15 -8.05
C PRO A 58 -25.87 -18.62 -8.12
N LYS A 59 -26.40 -17.92 -7.12
CA LYS A 59 -26.24 -16.46 -7.04
C LYS A 59 -24.86 -16.14 -6.44
N PRO A 60 -24.27 -14.97 -6.75
CA PRO A 60 -23.05 -14.53 -6.11
C PRO A 60 -23.23 -14.53 -4.58
N GLY A 61 -22.46 -15.36 -3.87
CA GLY A 61 -22.54 -15.51 -2.41
C GLY A 61 -23.09 -16.83 -1.89
N ASP A 62 -23.52 -17.76 -2.75
CA ASP A 62 -23.85 -19.12 -2.30
C ASP A 62 -22.56 -19.89 -1.95
N PRO A 63 -22.46 -20.55 -0.77
CA PRO A 63 -21.27 -21.30 -0.39
C PRO A 63 -21.05 -22.47 -1.35
N VAL A 64 -19.81 -22.62 -1.83
CA VAL A 64 -19.38 -23.80 -2.58
C VAL A 64 -19.67 -25.04 -1.73
N PRO A 65 -20.39 -26.05 -2.26
CA PRO A 65 -20.47 -27.35 -1.60
C PRO A 65 -19.07 -27.98 -1.59
N GLN A 66 -18.31 -27.72 -0.53
CA GLN A 66 -16.89 -28.08 -0.41
C GLN A 66 -16.65 -29.57 -0.69
N SER A 67 -17.56 -30.44 -0.26
CA SER A 67 -17.50 -31.89 -0.48
C SER A 67 -17.57 -32.31 -1.96
N GLU A 68 -18.29 -31.56 -2.80
CA GLU A 68 -18.49 -31.90 -4.22
C GLU A 68 -17.31 -31.46 -5.08
N LEU A 69 -16.76 -30.27 -4.80
CA LEU A 69 -15.50 -29.80 -5.39
C LEU A 69 -14.36 -30.77 -5.08
N ILE A 70 -14.29 -31.27 -3.84
CA ILE A 70 -13.29 -32.25 -3.39
C ILE A 70 -13.34 -33.54 -4.22
N GLU A 71 -14.54 -34.10 -4.47
CA GLU A 71 -14.67 -35.30 -5.29
C GLU A 71 -14.26 -35.08 -6.76
N HIS A 72 -14.55 -33.90 -7.32
CA HIS A 72 -14.12 -33.57 -8.68
C HIS A 72 -12.60 -33.37 -8.77
N VAL A 73 -11.96 -32.83 -7.73
CA VAL A 73 -10.50 -32.74 -7.62
C VAL A 73 -9.87 -34.14 -7.60
N LYS A 74 -10.37 -35.06 -6.76
CA LYS A 74 -9.88 -36.45 -6.70
C LYS A 74 -9.93 -37.17 -8.05
N GLN A 75 -10.92 -36.83 -8.86
CA GLN A 75 -11.18 -37.48 -10.15
C GLN A 75 -10.51 -36.78 -11.33
N GLY A 76 -9.76 -35.70 -11.10
CA GLY A 76 -9.17 -34.88 -12.17
C GLY A 76 -10.21 -34.16 -13.04
N ARG A 77 -11.43 -33.97 -12.52
CA ARG A 77 -12.58 -33.35 -13.21
C ARG A 77 -12.90 -31.94 -12.69
N THR A 78 -11.92 -31.29 -12.09
CA THR A 78 -12.01 -29.95 -11.53
C THR A 78 -12.53 -28.92 -12.54
N GLU A 79 -12.04 -28.97 -13.77
CA GLU A 79 -12.44 -28.05 -14.83
C GLU A 79 -13.94 -28.20 -15.17
N GLU A 80 -14.44 -29.43 -15.20
CA GLU A 80 -15.86 -29.74 -15.41
C GLU A 80 -16.74 -29.15 -14.29
N TYR A 81 -16.29 -29.24 -13.04
CA TYR A 81 -16.99 -28.67 -11.89
C TYR A 81 -17.03 -27.13 -11.93
N LEU A 82 -15.90 -26.49 -12.24
CA LEU A 82 -15.80 -25.04 -12.29
C LEU A 82 -16.61 -24.43 -13.44
N LEU A 83 -16.61 -25.08 -14.61
CA LEU A 83 -17.43 -24.69 -15.76
C LEU A 83 -18.92 -24.89 -15.48
N SER A 84 -19.31 -26.02 -14.90
CA SER A 84 -20.73 -26.34 -14.63
C SER A 84 -21.36 -25.43 -13.57
N ASN A 85 -20.54 -24.88 -12.67
CA ASN A 85 -21.00 -23.97 -11.61
C ASN A 85 -20.74 -22.48 -11.91
N GLY A 86 -20.27 -22.13 -13.11
CA GLY A 86 -20.09 -20.74 -13.53
C GLY A 86 -18.89 -20.02 -12.88
N TYR A 87 -17.98 -20.77 -12.25
CA TYR A 87 -16.71 -20.24 -11.72
C TYR A 87 -15.65 -20.05 -12.82
N MET A 88 -15.90 -20.58 -14.01
CA MET A 88 -15.05 -20.49 -15.20
C MET A 88 -15.93 -20.35 -16.46
N GLU A 89 -15.52 -19.54 -17.44
CA GLU A 89 -16.23 -19.44 -18.74
C GLU A 89 -15.67 -20.42 -19.80
N PRO A 90 -16.53 -21.01 -20.66
CA PRO A 90 -16.09 -21.87 -21.75
C PRO A 90 -15.21 -21.10 -22.74
N GLY A 91 -13.96 -21.52 -22.91
CA GLY A 91 -12.99 -20.88 -23.81
C GLY A 91 -12.02 -19.90 -23.13
N GLY A 92 -12.09 -19.73 -21.81
CA GLY A 92 -11.16 -18.90 -21.02
C GLY A 92 -9.75 -19.51 -20.84
N VAL A 93 -9.54 -20.75 -21.29
CA VAL A 93 -8.21 -21.38 -21.36
C VAL A 93 -7.94 -21.73 -22.82
N THR A 94 -7.40 -20.77 -23.57
CA THR A 94 -6.78 -21.10 -24.85
C THR A 94 -5.55 -21.96 -24.60
N ASP A 95 -5.72 -23.25 -24.81
CA ASP A 95 -4.76 -24.24 -25.30
C ASP A 95 -3.51 -24.52 -24.44
N ARG A 96 -3.62 -25.49 -23.51
CA ARG A 96 -2.83 -26.75 -23.51
C ARG A 96 -2.95 -27.50 -22.18
N ALA A 97 -3.76 -28.55 -22.19
CA ALA A 97 -3.79 -29.61 -21.16
C ALA A 97 -2.53 -30.51 -21.15
N SER A 98 -1.32 -29.98 -21.44
CA SER A 98 -0.10 -30.81 -21.49
C SER A 98 1.24 -30.07 -21.39
N LYS A 99 1.30 -28.81 -20.91
CA LYS A 99 2.59 -28.15 -20.62
C LYS A 99 2.59 -27.40 -19.28
N PRO A 100 3.61 -27.60 -18.41
CA PRO A 100 3.77 -26.86 -17.18
C PRO A 100 4.33 -25.46 -17.49
N HIS A 101 3.51 -24.51 -17.92
CA HIS A 101 3.99 -23.16 -18.28
C HIS A 101 3.02 -22.04 -17.86
N SER A 102 2.70 -21.93 -16.58
CA SER A 102 2.52 -20.58 -16.01
C SER A 102 3.89 -19.95 -15.75
N GLY A 103 4.95 -20.75 -15.57
CA GLY A 103 6.24 -20.25 -15.07
C GLY A 103 6.07 -19.57 -13.71
N LEU A 104 5.06 -19.96 -12.93
CA LEU A 104 4.78 -19.45 -11.59
C LEU A 104 4.90 -20.59 -10.59
N VAL A 105 5.28 -20.25 -9.38
CA VAL A 105 5.32 -21.12 -8.21
C VAL A 105 4.39 -20.56 -7.13
N TYR A 106 3.93 -21.44 -6.24
CA TYR A 106 3.23 -21.00 -5.04
C TYR A 106 4.16 -20.16 -4.18
N THR A 107 3.68 -19.00 -3.74
CA THR A 107 4.41 -18.30 -2.69
C THR A 107 4.22 -19.03 -1.38
N ALA A 108 5.27 -19.07 -0.58
CA ALA A 108 5.20 -19.57 0.77
C ALA A 108 4.12 -18.90 1.64
N SER A 109 3.89 -17.59 1.48
CA SER A 109 2.84 -16.87 2.21
C SER A 109 1.44 -17.38 1.88
N PHE A 110 1.19 -17.75 0.62
CA PHE A 110 -0.08 -18.34 0.21
C PHE A 110 -0.33 -19.71 0.85
N VAL A 111 0.69 -20.57 0.87
CA VAL A 111 0.61 -21.89 1.49
C VAL A 111 0.28 -21.78 2.99
N GLU A 112 0.85 -20.77 3.67
CA GLU A 112 0.55 -20.52 5.08
C GLU A 112 -0.86 -19.97 5.31
N CYS A 113 -1.33 -19.03 4.47
CA CYS A 113 -2.71 -18.54 4.52
C CYS A 113 -3.70 -19.69 4.37
N TRP A 114 -3.48 -20.58 3.40
CA TRP A 114 -4.32 -21.75 3.19
C TRP A 114 -4.41 -22.65 4.43
N ALA A 115 -3.25 -22.97 5.03
CA ALA A 115 -3.20 -23.80 6.22
C ALA A 115 -3.99 -23.22 7.41
N LYS A 116 -4.06 -21.89 7.52
CA LYS A 116 -4.80 -21.17 8.57
C LYS A 116 -6.30 -21.09 8.26
N SER A 117 -6.66 -20.86 7.01
CA SER A 117 -8.05 -20.69 6.58
C SER A 117 -8.84 -22.01 6.55
N ASP A 118 -8.19 -23.13 6.25
CA ASP A 118 -8.81 -24.46 6.29
C ASP A 118 -7.82 -25.56 6.75
N PRO A 119 -7.61 -25.70 8.07
CA PRO A 119 -6.65 -26.65 8.62
C PRO A 119 -7.06 -28.11 8.43
N HIS A 120 -8.36 -28.41 8.33
CA HIS A 120 -8.84 -29.80 8.14
C HIS A 120 -8.50 -30.28 6.74
N SER A 121 -8.79 -29.47 5.73
CA SER A 121 -8.50 -29.82 4.34
C SER A 121 -7.00 -29.78 4.05
N TYR A 122 -6.24 -28.87 4.68
CA TYR A 122 -4.77 -28.89 4.60
C TYR A 122 -4.18 -30.19 5.18
N ALA A 123 -4.70 -30.68 6.31
CA ALA A 123 -4.23 -31.91 6.94
C ALA A 123 -4.66 -33.19 6.18
N GLU A 124 -5.84 -33.16 5.56
CA GLU A 124 -6.41 -34.31 4.84
C GLU A 124 -5.84 -34.47 3.42
N PHE A 125 -5.59 -33.36 2.72
CA PHE A 125 -5.24 -33.36 1.29
C PHE A 125 -3.83 -32.85 0.98
N GLY A 126 -3.18 -32.15 1.91
CA GLY A 126 -1.90 -31.49 1.69
C GLY A 126 -2.01 -30.25 0.79
N SER A 127 -1.00 -29.37 0.86
CA SER A 127 -0.83 -28.23 -0.05
C SER A 127 0.59 -28.28 -0.63
N PRO A 128 0.82 -27.78 -1.86
CA PRO A 128 2.17 -27.51 -2.36
C PRO A 128 2.94 -26.64 -1.37
N ALA A 129 4.26 -26.84 -1.30
CA ALA A 129 5.18 -25.97 -0.58
C ALA A 129 5.40 -24.67 -1.35
N GLY A 130 5.86 -23.62 -0.66
CA GLY A 130 6.37 -22.44 -1.35
C GLY A 130 7.49 -22.86 -2.31
N GLY A 131 7.44 -22.40 -3.56
CA GLY A 131 8.35 -22.83 -4.63
C GLY A 131 7.87 -23.95 -5.52
N ASP A 132 6.81 -24.66 -5.12
CA ASP A 132 6.26 -25.71 -5.98
C ASP A 132 5.59 -25.07 -7.20
N PRO A 133 5.69 -25.70 -8.39
CA PRO A 133 5.06 -25.20 -9.60
C PRO A 133 3.55 -25.05 -9.41
N ALA A 134 3.02 -23.85 -9.66
CA ALA A 134 1.59 -23.59 -9.60
C ALA A 134 0.93 -23.92 -10.93
N THR A 135 -0.04 -24.85 -10.92
CA THR A 135 -0.89 -25.08 -12.09
C THR A 135 -2.08 -24.12 -12.08
N VAL A 136 -2.55 -23.75 -13.28
CA VAL A 136 -3.73 -22.90 -13.44
C VAL A 136 -4.96 -23.56 -12.79
N SER A 137 -5.10 -24.88 -12.91
CA SER A 137 -6.24 -25.61 -12.35
C SER A 137 -6.27 -25.58 -10.82
N GLU A 138 -5.13 -25.71 -10.15
CA GLU A 138 -5.05 -25.61 -8.68
C GLU A 138 -5.30 -24.18 -8.19
N ALA A 139 -4.70 -23.16 -8.84
CA ALA A 139 -4.99 -21.74 -8.61
C ALA A 139 -6.50 -21.45 -8.56
N MET A 140 -7.22 -21.95 -9.55
CA MET A 140 -8.65 -21.74 -9.72
C MET A 140 -9.46 -22.43 -8.61
N VAL A 141 -9.05 -23.62 -8.17
CA VAL A 141 -9.66 -24.32 -7.01
C VAL A 141 -9.49 -23.50 -5.76
N HIS A 142 -8.28 -22.99 -5.52
CA HIS A 142 -8.01 -22.21 -4.32
C HIS A 142 -8.79 -20.89 -4.31
N CYS A 143 -8.94 -20.23 -5.46
CA CYS A 143 -9.80 -19.06 -5.61
C CYS A 143 -11.27 -19.38 -5.32
N ALA A 144 -11.80 -20.47 -5.90
CA ALA A 144 -13.17 -20.90 -5.65
C ALA A 144 -13.40 -21.22 -4.16
N TYR A 145 -12.43 -21.84 -3.50
CA TYR A 145 -12.48 -22.16 -2.07
C TYR A 145 -12.54 -20.91 -1.17
N MET A 146 -11.81 -19.86 -1.56
CA MET A 146 -11.79 -18.58 -0.85
C MET A 146 -12.90 -17.62 -1.31
N GLY A 147 -13.78 -18.02 -2.24
CA GLY A 147 -14.80 -17.14 -2.82
C GLY A 147 -14.22 -16.00 -3.69
N MET A 148 -13.01 -16.16 -4.20
CA MET A 148 -12.25 -15.17 -4.96
C MET A 148 -12.34 -15.41 -6.48
N LYS A 149 -12.22 -14.34 -7.28
CA LYS A 149 -12.15 -14.45 -8.76
C LYS A 149 -10.74 -14.83 -9.24
N PRO A 150 -10.57 -15.56 -10.35
CA PRO A 150 -9.47 -16.53 -10.38
C PRO A 150 -8.12 -16.11 -10.99
N ARG A 151 -8.07 -15.08 -11.86
CA ARG A 151 -6.83 -14.75 -12.59
C ARG A 151 -6.12 -13.49 -12.08
N GLU A 152 -6.88 -12.45 -11.77
CA GLU A 152 -6.33 -11.19 -11.25
C GLU A 152 -6.03 -11.25 -9.76
N THR A 153 -6.59 -12.19 -9.01
CA THR A 153 -6.50 -12.11 -7.53
C THR A 153 -5.28 -12.82 -6.96
N LEU A 154 -4.72 -13.84 -7.62
CA LEU A 154 -3.60 -14.63 -7.07
C LEU A 154 -2.22 -14.02 -7.33
N VAL A 155 -1.99 -13.49 -8.53
CA VAL A 155 -0.71 -12.81 -8.82
C VAL A 155 -0.72 -11.41 -8.18
N THR A 156 -1.85 -10.70 -8.23
CA THR A 156 -1.97 -9.33 -7.70
C THR A 156 -1.91 -9.25 -6.18
N ARG A 157 -2.31 -10.32 -5.47
CA ARG A 157 -2.14 -10.44 -4.01
C ARG A 157 -0.83 -11.14 -3.60
N GLY A 158 0.09 -11.37 -4.53
CA GLY A 158 1.39 -12.00 -4.23
C GLY A 158 1.27 -13.45 -3.75
N MET A 159 0.21 -14.16 -4.15
CA MET A 159 -0.03 -15.56 -3.77
C MET A 159 0.70 -16.55 -4.70
N MET A 160 0.94 -16.15 -5.94
CA MET A 160 1.77 -16.86 -6.92
C MET A 160 2.82 -15.91 -7.50
N ALA A 161 4.00 -16.43 -7.82
CA ALA A 161 5.14 -15.62 -8.28
C ALA A 161 6.00 -16.39 -9.29
N PRO A 162 6.77 -15.72 -10.17
CA PRO A 162 7.81 -16.39 -10.94
C PRO A 162 8.80 -17.14 -10.02
N PRO A 163 9.36 -18.32 -10.39
CA PRO A 163 10.32 -19.07 -9.58
C PRO A 163 11.54 -18.25 -9.15
N GLU A 164 11.96 -17.32 -10.00
CA GLU A 164 13.06 -16.38 -9.78
C GLU A 164 12.68 -15.20 -8.88
N ALA A 165 11.39 -15.01 -8.58
CA ALA A 165 10.95 -13.95 -7.70
C ALA A 165 11.47 -14.20 -6.28
N PRO A 166 12.21 -13.26 -5.67
CA PRO A 166 12.81 -13.47 -4.35
C PRO A 166 11.82 -13.73 -3.21
N TYR A 167 10.53 -13.41 -3.42
CA TYR A 167 9.44 -13.71 -2.50
C TYR A 167 8.69 -15.04 -2.79
N ALA A 168 9.00 -15.71 -3.90
CA ALA A 168 8.45 -17.02 -4.26
C ALA A 168 8.67 -18.05 -3.15
N MET A 169 9.86 -18.00 -2.55
CA MET A 169 10.28 -18.86 -1.43
C MET A 169 10.26 -18.13 -0.08
N SER A 170 9.91 -16.84 -0.04
CA SER A 170 9.89 -16.09 1.21
C SER A 170 8.64 -16.48 1.99
N VAL A 171 8.72 -17.61 2.69
CA VAL A 171 8.01 -17.74 3.95
C VAL A 171 8.76 -16.79 4.86
N TYR A 172 8.06 -15.94 5.59
CA TYR A 172 8.55 -15.56 6.91
C TYR A 172 9.05 -16.85 7.57
N ARG A 173 10.38 -17.02 7.69
CA ARG A 173 10.94 -18.32 8.12
C ARG A 173 10.57 -18.63 9.57
N VAL A 174 9.99 -17.66 10.28
CA VAL A 174 9.50 -17.81 11.64
C VAL A 174 7.98 -17.80 11.66
N LYS A 175 7.42 -19.00 11.84
CA LYS A 175 6.06 -19.18 12.37
C LYS A 175 6.06 -18.74 13.83
N GLY A 176 5.31 -17.69 14.17
CA GLY A 176 5.20 -17.21 15.55
C GLY A 176 4.57 -15.83 15.63
N ASP A 177 4.04 -15.48 16.81
CA ASP A 177 3.56 -14.13 17.09
C ASP A 177 4.70 -13.12 16.89
N LEU A 178 4.39 -11.97 16.27
CA LEU A 178 5.42 -10.97 15.93
C LEU A 178 6.08 -10.38 17.19
N ASP A 179 5.34 -10.24 18.29
CA ASP A 179 5.87 -9.76 19.56
C ASP A 179 6.80 -10.81 20.19
N GLU A 180 6.44 -12.10 20.13
CA GLU A 180 7.30 -13.19 20.58
C GLU A 180 8.61 -13.24 19.80
N TRP A 181 8.56 -13.07 18.48
CA TRP A 181 9.78 -13.04 17.66
C TRP A 181 10.63 -11.81 17.97
N CYS A 182 10.03 -10.62 18.06
CA CYS A 182 10.73 -9.40 18.47
C CYS A 182 11.41 -9.55 19.83
N ALA A 183 10.80 -10.30 20.76
CA ALA A 183 11.38 -10.57 22.08
C ALA A 183 12.63 -11.47 22.07
N LEU A 184 12.90 -12.20 20.98
CA LEU A 184 14.10 -13.05 20.87
C LEU A 184 15.42 -12.27 20.81
N SER A 185 15.36 -10.99 20.44
CA SER A 185 16.48 -10.05 20.40
C SER A 185 16.13 -8.78 21.18
N LYS A 186 15.61 -8.93 22.40
CA LYS A 186 15.23 -7.80 23.24
C LYS A 186 16.46 -6.97 23.63
N GLU A 187 16.37 -5.67 23.38
CA GLU A 187 17.30 -4.67 23.86
C GLU A 187 16.58 -3.72 24.81
N ASP A 188 17.28 -3.26 25.84
CA ASP A 188 16.81 -2.12 26.62
C ASP A 188 16.99 -0.84 25.79
N PRO A 189 16.08 0.13 25.91
CA PRO A 189 16.30 1.45 25.33
C PRO A 189 17.62 2.01 25.80
N GLN A 190 18.51 2.35 24.86
CA GLN A 190 19.73 3.06 25.20
C GLN A 190 19.38 4.43 25.76
N GLU A 191 20.18 4.93 26.70
CA GLU A 191 20.06 6.27 27.28
C GLU A 191 19.73 7.29 26.18
N PRO A 192 18.63 8.04 26.31
CA PRO A 192 18.20 8.94 25.26
C PRO A 192 19.23 10.06 25.09
N LEU A 193 19.78 10.18 23.88
CA LEU A 193 20.66 11.30 23.55
C LEU A 193 19.88 12.62 23.59
N TYR A 194 18.63 12.60 23.11
CA TYR A 194 17.72 13.73 23.00
C TYR A 194 16.27 13.23 23.13
N PRO A 195 15.30 14.11 23.41
CA PRO A 195 13.88 13.81 23.21
C PRO A 195 13.62 13.37 21.78
N ILE A 196 12.67 12.47 21.61
CA ILE A 196 12.30 11.93 20.30
C ILE A 196 10.91 12.41 19.94
N LEU A 197 10.78 13.10 18.81
CA LEU A 197 9.50 13.27 18.13
C LEU A 197 9.48 12.30 16.95
N ASP A 198 8.58 11.31 16.95
CA ASP A 198 8.48 10.33 15.88
C ASP A 198 7.53 10.83 14.78
N PRO A 199 8.02 11.33 13.64
CA PRO A 199 7.20 11.99 12.63
C PRO A 199 6.49 10.98 11.70
N HIS A 200 6.55 9.68 12.00
CA HIS A 200 5.95 8.67 11.13
C HIS A 200 5.56 7.40 11.89
N HIS A 201 4.28 7.30 12.22
CA HIS A 201 3.66 6.02 12.58
C HIS A 201 2.25 5.92 12.00
N HIS A 202 1.67 4.74 12.14
CA HIS A 202 0.33 4.40 11.73
C HIS A 202 -0.37 3.70 12.90
N LEU A 203 -1.67 3.93 13.03
CA LEU A 203 -2.56 3.21 13.92
C LEU A 203 -3.63 2.51 13.09
N TRP A 204 -4.03 1.31 13.51
CA TRP A 204 -5.20 0.63 12.96
C TRP A 204 -5.77 -0.37 13.98
N GLU A 205 -7.06 -0.65 13.88
CA GLU A 205 -7.73 -1.69 14.65
C GLU A 205 -8.15 -2.85 13.75
N ARG A 206 -8.70 -3.92 14.34
CA ARG A 206 -9.26 -5.03 13.56
C ARG A 206 -10.59 -4.66 12.93
N GLU A 207 -11.40 -3.93 13.67
CA GLU A 207 -12.73 -3.49 13.28
C GLU A 207 -12.74 -1.96 13.22
N ARG A 208 -13.50 -1.43 12.28
CA ARG A 208 -13.82 -0.01 12.15
C ARG A 208 -14.83 0.39 13.23
N GLN A 209 -15.01 1.69 13.45
CA GLN A 209 -15.98 2.21 14.43
C GLN A 209 -17.44 1.83 14.12
N ASP A 210 -17.75 1.45 12.88
CA ASP A 210 -19.06 0.95 12.46
C ASP A 210 -19.21 -0.58 12.60
N GLY A 211 -18.22 -1.28 13.15
CA GLY A 211 -18.23 -2.72 13.44
C GLY A 211 -17.81 -3.61 12.27
N GLU A 212 -17.43 -3.03 11.13
CA GLU A 212 -16.98 -3.78 9.96
C GLU A 212 -15.46 -4.00 9.97
N PRO A 213 -14.92 -5.01 9.26
CA PRO A 213 -13.48 -5.23 9.18
C PRO A 213 -12.72 -4.02 8.61
N MET A 214 -11.53 -3.78 9.16
CA MET A 214 -10.68 -2.68 8.71
C MET A 214 -9.89 -3.07 7.45
N LEU A 215 -10.08 -2.32 6.35
CA LEU A 215 -9.47 -2.62 5.05
C LEU A 215 -7.92 -2.65 5.11
N CYS A 216 -7.30 -1.74 5.87
CA CYS A 216 -5.85 -1.71 6.04
C CYS A 216 -5.30 -2.92 6.83
N ALA A 217 -6.13 -3.57 7.66
CA ALA A 217 -5.76 -4.78 8.39
C ALA A 217 -5.75 -6.01 7.48
N GLU A 218 -6.56 -6.06 6.43
CA GLU A 218 -6.66 -7.22 5.53
C GLU A 218 -5.74 -7.13 4.30
N ALA A 219 -5.31 -5.93 3.89
CA ALA A 219 -4.72 -5.68 2.58
C ALA A 219 -3.35 -4.98 2.59
N HIS A 220 -2.61 -4.97 3.71
CA HIS A 220 -1.28 -4.34 3.71
C HIS A 220 -0.28 -5.12 2.86
N THR A 221 0.26 -4.44 1.85
CA THR A 221 1.09 -4.98 0.75
C THR A 221 2.48 -5.48 1.18
N PHE A 222 2.83 -5.33 2.45
CA PHE A 222 4.12 -5.75 3.02
C PHE A 222 4.06 -7.09 3.77
N GLY A 223 2.93 -7.80 3.65
CA GLY A 223 2.81 -9.21 3.97
C GLY A 223 1.93 -9.55 5.19
N THR A 224 1.69 -10.85 5.34
CA THR A 224 0.68 -11.45 6.23
C THR A 224 1.10 -11.51 7.70
N ARG A 225 2.35 -11.19 8.03
CA ARG A 225 2.85 -11.23 9.43
C ARG A 225 2.37 -10.04 10.27
N GLN A 226 1.96 -8.97 9.61
CA GLN A 226 1.40 -7.78 10.24
C GLN A 226 -0.06 -7.55 9.89
N GLY A 227 -0.48 -7.96 8.68
CA GLY A 227 -1.90 -8.00 8.30
C GLY A 227 -2.72 -8.79 9.32
N GLY A 228 -3.78 -8.18 9.84
CA GLY A 228 -4.74 -8.79 10.77
C GLY A 228 -4.49 -8.54 12.26
N HIS A 229 -3.39 -7.87 12.64
CA HIS A 229 -3.12 -7.53 14.04
C HIS A 229 -3.35 -6.04 14.29
N ALA A 230 -4.29 -5.72 15.20
CA ALA A 230 -4.51 -4.35 15.64
C ALA A 230 -3.22 -3.75 16.21
N TYR A 231 -3.01 -2.47 15.92
CA TYR A 231 -1.97 -1.64 16.50
C TYR A 231 -2.58 -0.34 17.01
N PRO A 232 -3.33 -0.40 18.13
CA PRO A 232 -3.94 0.77 18.72
C PRO A 232 -2.89 1.60 19.47
N HIS A 233 -3.26 2.82 19.85
CA HIS A 233 -2.35 3.78 20.48
C HIS A 233 -1.72 3.27 21.79
N GLU A 234 -2.39 2.42 22.57
CA GLU A 234 -1.82 1.82 23.79
C GLU A 234 -0.67 0.85 23.47
N ARG A 235 -0.73 0.20 22.31
CA ARG A 235 0.37 -0.67 21.84
C ARG A 235 1.56 0.15 21.38
N LEU A 236 1.31 1.26 20.68
CA LEU A 236 2.36 2.23 20.36
C LEU A 236 3.03 2.77 21.62
N GLN A 237 2.26 3.21 22.61
CA GLN A 237 2.78 3.72 23.88
C GLN A 237 3.66 2.68 24.60
N ARG A 238 3.24 1.40 24.59
CA ARG A 238 4.03 0.31 25.17
C ARG A 238 5.33 0.07 24.43
N ASP A 239 5.28 0.05 23.09
CA ASP A 239 6.47 -0.16 22.25
C ASP A 239 7.44 1.04 22.35
N ALA A 240 6.91 2.26 22.51
CA ALA A 240 7.69 3.50 22.66
C ALA A 240 8.25 3.72 24.08
N ALA A 241 7.77 2.98 25.08
CA ALA A 241 8.17 3.15 26.48
C ALA A 241 9.70 3.06 26.66
N GLY A 242 10.26 3.99 27.44
CA GLY A 242 11.69 4.07 27.71
C GLY A 242 12.55 4.66 26.59
N ASN A 243 11.99 4.95 25.40
CA ASN A 243 12.75 5.56 24.30
C ASN A 243 12.81 7.10 24.34
N ALA A 244 12.26 7.74 25.38
CA ALA A 244 12.11 9.20 25.48
C ALA A 244 11.33 9.85 24.31
N VAL A 245 10.32 9.13 23.81
CA VAL A 245 9.37 9.66 22.83
C VAL A 245 8.45 10.66 23.52
N VAL A 246 8.56 11.93 23.12
CA VAL A 246 7.76 13.05 23.66
C VAL A 246 6.59 13.43 22.76
N GLY A 247 6.47 12.80 21.60
CA GLY A 247 5.40 13.04 20.65
C GLY A 247 5.52 12.19 19.40
N THR A 248 4.39 11.97 18.73
CA THR A 248 4.35 11.22 17.46
C THR A 248 3.42 11.90 16.46
N ILE A 249 3.64 11.68 15.17
CA ILE A 249 2.78 12.16 14.08
C ILE A 249 2.20 10.95 13.36
N HIS A 250 0.86 10.84 13.33
CA HIS A 250 0.15 9.78 12.63
C HIS A 250 0.04 10.14 11.15
N LEU A 251 0.40 9.20 10.28
CA LEU A 251 0.18 9.30 8.84
C LEU A 251 -0.97 8.39 8.44
N GLU A 252 -1.80 8.88 7.52
CA GLU A 252 -2.86 8.08 6.92
C GLU A 252 -2.37 6.71 6.42
N CYS A 253 -3.20 5.70 6.65
CA CYS A 253 -2.97 4.34 6.18
C CYS A 253 -4.23 3.66 5.64
N GLY A 254 -5.34 4.40 5.47
CA GLY A 254 -6.63 3.85 5.05
C GLY A 254 -7.43 3.23 6.20
N ALA A 255 -7.08 3.57 7.44
CA ALA A 255 -7.75 3.05 8.63
C ALA A 255 -9.12 3.73 8.81
N ASN A 256 -10.12 2.95 9.23
CA ASN A 256 -11.45 3.47 9.56
C ASN A 256 -12.18 4.26 8.44
N TYR A 257 -11.82 4.07 7.16
CA TYR A 257 -12.55 4.68 6.05
C TYR A 257 -13.99 4.13 5.99
N HIS A 258 -14.99 5.01 5.95
CA HIS A 258 -16.39 4.59 5.92
C HIS A 258 -16.71 3.80 4.63
N SER A 259 -17.29 2.60 4.75
CA SER A 259 -17.53 1.70 3.60
C SER A 259 -18.66 2.17 2.68
N SER A 260 -19.62 2.92 3.23
CA SER A 260 -20.75 3.45 2.44
C SER A 260 -20.40 4.67 1.57
N TRP A 261 -19.15 5.16 1.62
CA TRP A 261 -18.72 6.37 0.92
C TRP A 261 -17.81 5.96 -0.25
N PRO A 262 -17.98 6.53 -1.45
CA PRO A 262 -17.12 6.22 -2.59
C PRO A 262 -15.64 6.50 -2.27
N MET A 263 -14.72 5.72 -2.84
CA MET A 263 -13.27 5.98 -2.71
C MET A 263 -12.85 7.37 -3.23
N ALA A 264 -13.58 7.88 -4.22
CA ALA A 264 -13.36 9.22 -4.77
C ALA A 264 -13.90 10.34 -3.87
N ASP A 265 -14.50 10.03 -2.72
CA ASP A 265 -14.99 11.03 -1.80
C ASP A 265 -13.91 11.39 -0.79
N GLN A 266 -13.48 12.65 -0.79
CA GLN A 266 -12.51 13.18 0.18
C GLN A 266 -13.03 13.05 1.61
N GLU A 267 -14.35 13.01 1.79
CA GLU A 267 -14.97 12.88 3.09
C GLU A 267 -14.81 11.46 3.66
N ARG A 268 -14.53 10.46 2.82
CA ARG A 268 -14.25 9.09 3.26
C ARG A 268 -12.98 9.01 4.10
N SER A 269 -11.91 9.69 3.67
CA SER A 269 -10.64 9.71 4.41
C SER A 269 -10.71 10.56 5.68
N ALA A 270 -11.64 11.52 5.75
CA ALA A 270 -11.88 12.29 6.98
C ALA A 270 -12.36 11.42 8.16
N SER A 271 -12.92 10.24 7.89
CA SER A 271 -13.26 9.26 8.94
C SER A 271 -12.01 8.76 9.69
N GLU A 272 -10.87 8.62 9.01
CA GLU A 272 -9.59 8.31 9.67
C GLU A 272 -9.14 9.50 10.53
N SER A 273 -9.16 10.72 9.98
CA SER A 273 -8.76 11.91 10.73
C SER A 273 -9.60 12.14 11.98
N LYS A 274 -10.92 11.94 11.90
CA LYS A 274 -11.82 12.02 13.06
C LYS A 274 -11.46 10.99 14.12
N TRP A 275 -11.23 9.74 13.72
CA TRP A 275 -10.87 8.66 14.64
C TRP A 275 -9.52 8.92 15.33
N ILE A 276 -8.54 9.40 14.58
CA ILE A 276 -7.23 9.73 15.15
C ILE A 276 -7.32 10.97 16.05
N GLN A 277 -8.16 11.96 15.73
CA GLN A 277 -8.43 13.08 16.64
C GLN A 277 -9.04 12.60 17.95
N ASP A 278 -10.02 11.69 17.90
CA ASP A 278 -10.65 11.13 19.11
C ASP A 278 -9.62 10.43 20.02
N ILE A 279 -8.61 9.79 19.43
CA ILE A 279 -7.47 9.22 20.13
C ILE A 279 -6.61 10.35 20.72
N ALA A 280 -6.22 11.35 19.92
CA ALA A 280 -5.37 12.46 20.37
C ALA A 280 -6.00 13.28 21.51
N ASP A 281 -7.33 13.37 21.58
CA ASP A 281 -8.05 14.05 22.67
C ASP A 281 -7.96 13.29 24.02
N GLN A 282 -7.64 12.00 23.98
CA GLN A 282 -7.64 11.10 25.15
C GLN A 282 -6.26 10.47 25.44
N SER A 283 -5.29 10.64 24.53
CA SER A 283 -3.97 10.04 24.59
C SER A 283 -2.90 11.08 24.26
N PRO A 284 -1.71 11.01 24.89
CA PRO A 284 -0.57 11.86 24.53
C PRO A 284 -0.01 11.62 23.11
N VAL A 285 -0.49 10.59 22.41
CA VAL A 285 -0.12 10.25 21.03
C VAL A 285 -1.37 9.91 20.20
N PRO A 286 -1.47 10.41 18.95
CA PRO A 286 -0.50 11.27 18.28
C PRO A 286 -0.65 12.77 18.64
N LEU A 287 0.43 13.53 18.49
CA LEU A 287 0.39 14.99 18.61
C LEU A 287 -0.19 15.68 17.37
N ALA A 288 0.00 15.09 16.19
CA ALA A 288 -0.42 15.68 14.93
C ALA A 288 -0.84 14.61 13.91
N ILE A 289 -1.64 15.04 12.94
CA ILE A 289 -2.26 14.18 11.92
C ILE A 289 -1.84 14.65 10.54
N VAL A 290 -1.37 13.69 9.72
CA VAL A 290 -1.22 13.84 8.27
C VAL A 290 -2.29 13.01 7.61
N ALA A 291 -3.26 13.68 6.97
CA ALA A 291 -4.46 13.05 6.43
C ALA A 291 -4.29 12.63 4.96
N HIS A 292 -5.12 11.72 4.47
CA HIS A 292 -5.22 11.43 3.05
C HIS A 292 -6.17 12.39 2.35
N LEU A 293 -5.77 12.88 1.18
CA LEU A 293 -6.67 13.46 0.19
C LEU A 293 -6.23 13.02 -1.21
N ASP A 294 -7.20 12.71 -2.06
CA ASP A 294 -6.95 12.43 -3.47
C ASP A 294 -6.67 13.74 -4.21
N LEU A 295 -5.38 14.10 -4.30
CA LEU A 295 -4.93 15.35 -4.91
C LEU A 295 -5.21 15.39 -6.42
N TYR A 296 -5.40 14.23 -7.07
CA TYR A 296 -5.68 14.12 -8.50
C TYR A 296 -7.02 14.76 -8.89
N GLN A 297 -7.95 14.92 -7.95
CA GLN A 297 -9.25 15.55 -8.20
C GLN A 297 -9.20 17.07 -8.34
N GLY A 298 -8.05 17.68 -8.01
CA GLY A 298 -7.83 19.10 -8.19
C GLY A 298 -8.34 19.99 -7.07
N ARG A 299 -7.95 21.25 -7.20
CA ARG A 299 -8.11 22.32 -6.20
C ARG A 299 -9.48 22.36 -5.53
N GLU A 300 -10.58 22.43 -6.29
CA GLU A 300 -11.92 22.59 -5.72
C GLU A 300 -12.34 21.39 -4.85
N SER A 301 -12.00 20.16 -5.28
CA SER A 301 -12.28 18.96 -4.50
C SER A 301 -11.43 18.91 -3.23
N VAL A 302 -10.15 19.23 -3.35
CA VAL A 302 -9.19 19.27 -2.22
C VAL A 302 -9.54 20.36 -1.21
N GLU A 303 -9.96 21.54 -1.64
CA GLU A 303 -10.43 22.61 -0.72
C GLU A 303 -11.64 22.16 0.10
N ARG A 304 -12.61 21.47 -0.53
CA ARG A 304 -13.76 20.89 0.18
C ARG A 304 -13.33 19.80 1.15
N GLY A 305 -12.51 18.86 0.71
CA GLY A 305 -11.99 17.79 1.54
C GLY A 305 -11.26 18.33 2.76
N LEU A 306 -10.33 19.27 2.55
CA LEU A 306 -9.61 19.95 3.63
C LEU A 306 -10.54 20.64 4.63
N ALA A 307 -11.63 21.25 4.18
CA ALA A 307 -12.60 21.86 5.08
C ALA A 307 -13.23 20.81 6.01
N VAL A 308 -13.53 19.61 5.50
CA VAL A 308 -14.05 18.50 6.31
C VAL A 308 -12.99 17.96 7.26
N HIS A 309 -11.77 17.71 6.79
CA HIS A 309 -10.66 17.26 7.65
C HIS A 309 -10.37 18.25 8.78
N LYS A 310 -10.34 19.57 8.50
CA LYS A 310 -10.14 20.61 9.52
C LYS A 310 -11.31 20.74 10.49
N HIS A 311 -12.52 20.34 10.08
CA HIS A 311 -13.67 20.31 10.98
C HIS A 311 -13.57 19.17 12.00
N VAL A 312 -12.99 18.04 11.61
CA VAL A 312 -12.91 16.83 12.45
C VAL A 312 -11.57 16.64 13.16
N ALA A 313 -10.51 17.30 12.71
CA ALA A 313 -9.17 17.21 13.27
C ALA A 313 -8.54 18.61 13.45
N ASN A 314 -8.28 18.99 14.70
CA ASN A 314 -7.72 20.29 15.07
C ASN A 314 -6.19 20.33 14.98
N ASN A 315 -5.53 19.17 14.98
CA ASN A 315 -4.07 19.00 14.90
C ASN A 315 -3.63 18.45 13.53
N LEU A 316 -4.37 18.79 12.48
CA LEU A 316 -4.01 18.49 11.09
C LEU A 316 -2.83 19.36 10.65
N VAL A 317 -1.73 18.73 10.25
CA VAL A 317 -0.47 19.42 9.86
C VAL A 317 -0.06 19.17 8.41
N GLY A 318 -0.63 18.16 7.77
CA GLY A 318 -0.22 17.78 6.42
C GLY A 318 -1.22 16.88 5.73
N VAL A 319 -0.92 16.64 4.46
CA VAL A 319 -1.62 15.70 3.60
C VAL A 319 -0.63 14.70 3.02
N ARG A 320 -1.04 13.44 2.94
CA ARG A 320 -0.28 12.38 2.28
C ARG A 320 -1.07 11.84 1.09
N HIS A 321 -0.36 11.67 -0.02
CA HIS A 321 -0.86 10.94 -1.18
C HIS A 321 0.28 10.16 -1.81
N SER A 322 0.22 8.83 -1.72
CA SER A 322 1.29 7.94 -2.19
C SER A 322 1.55 8.09 -3.69
N LEU A 323 2.82 8.27 -4.06
CA LEU A 323 3.29 8.21 -5.45
C LEU A 323 3.91 6.84 -5.79
N ALA A 324 3.86 5.88 -4.86
CA ALA A 324 4.35 4.52 -5.09
C ALA A 324 3.57 3.87 -6.24
N TRP A 325 4.27 3.55 -7.32
CA TRP A 325 3.70 2.85 -8.47
C TRP A 325 4.75 1.98 -9.16
N HIS A 326 4.36 0.78 -9.59
CA HIS A 326 5.21 -0.12 -10.37
C HIS A 326 4.42 -0.81 -11.48
N GLU A 327 5.09 -1.22 -12.55
CA GLU A 327 4.47 -2.04 -13.59
C GLU A 327 4.29 -3.48 -13.06
N GLY A 328 3.05 -3.85 -12.79
CA GLY A 328 2.68 -5.19 -12.36
C GLY A 328 2.76 -5.46 -10.84
N PRO A 329 2.11 -6.53 -10.39
CA PRO A 329 2.13 -6.95 -9.00
C PRO A 329 3.47 -7.59 -8.57
N PRO A 330 3.77 -7.67 -7.25
CA PRO A 330 2.92 -7.30 -6.11
C PRO A 330 3.02 -5.83 -5.71
N LEU A 331 3.88 -5.02 -6.34
CA LEU A 331 4.13 -3.63 -5.93
C LEU A 331 3.04 -2.64 -6.35
N ASN A 332 2.19 -3.02 -7.30
CA ASN A 332 1.01 -2.26 -7.72
C ASN A 332 -0.29 -2.74 -7.04
N SER A 333 -0.19 -3.38 -5.88
CA SER A 333 -1.34 -3.99 -5.17
C SER A 333 -2.31 -2.96 -4.58
N ARG A 334 -1.93 -1.67 -4.55
CA ARG A 334 -2.79 -0.53 -4.21
C ARG A 334 -3.26 0.27 -5.44
N ALA A 335 -3.25 -0.32 -6.64
CA ALA A 335 -3.84 0.30 -7.84
C ALA A 335 -5.31 0.73 -7.64
N ASN A 336 -6.06 -0.01 -6.80
CA ASN A 336 -7.45 0.31 -6.45
C ASN A 336 -7.58 1.52 -5.50
N GLU A 337 -6.47 1.98 -4.90
CA GLU A 337 -6.38 3.17 -4.05
C GLU A 337 -5.92 4.41 -4.83
N GLY A 338 -6.00 4.39 -6.17
CA GLY A 338 -5.66 5.53 -7.03
C GLY A 338 -4.17 5.65 -7.39
N GLN A 339 -3.35 4.64 -7.06
CA GLN A 339 -1.96 4.59 -7.49
C GLN A 339 -1.89 4.36 -9.00
N ILE A 340 -1.77 5.46 -9.74
CA ILE A 340 -1.57 5.49 -11.19
C ILE A 340 -0.15 5.98 -11.50
N LYS A 341 0.39 5.52 -12.63
CA LYS A 341 1.71 5.94 -13.10
C LYS A 341 1.76 7.45 -13.26
N GLU A 342 2.77 8.08 -12.67
CA GLU A 342 3.05 9.52 -12.84
C GLU A 342 1.88 10.44 -12.44
N VAL A 343 1.11 10.07 -11.41
CA VAL A 343 -0.10 10.78 -10.96
C VAL A 343 0.12 12.27 -10.68
N SER A 344 1.29 12.64 -10.17
CA SER A 344 1.59 14.03 -9.78
C SER A 344 2.02 14.94 -10.94
N ARG A 345 2.24 14.38 -12.14
CA ARG A 345 2.43 15.18 -13.36
C ARG A 345 1.15 15.80 -13.89
N ASN A 346 0.01 15.46 -13.29
CA ASN A 346 -1.29 16.02 -13.62
C ASN A 346 -1.44 17.48 -13.11
N ASP A 347 -2.00 18.37 -13.93
CA ASP A 347 -2.19 19.79 -13.57
C ASP A 347 -3.16 19.99 -12.40
N HIS A 348 -4.18 19.14 -12.25
CA HIS A 348 -5.07 19.14 -11.08
C HIS A 348 -4.30 18.79 -9.81
N PHE A 349 -3.43 17.78 -9.85
CA PHE A 349 -2.57 17.44 -8.72
C PHE A 349 -1.72 18.62 -8.27
N ARG A 350 -1.05 19.28 -9.22
CA ARG A 350 -0.21 20.46 -8.94
C ARG A 350 -1.05 21.64 -8.43
N ALA A 351 -2.25 21.85 -8.96
CA ALA A 351 -3.17 22.86 -8.44
C ALA A 351 -3.60 22.57 -6.99
N SER A 352 -3.76 21.30 -6.61
CA SER A 352 -4.04 20.88 -5.24
C SER A 352 -2.85 21.12 -4.31
N MET A 353 -1.62 20.92 -4.78
CA MET A 353 -0.40 21.22 -4.00
C MET A 353 -0.29 22.68 -3.60
N GLU A 354 -0.73 23.60 -4.47
CA GLU A 354 -0.76 25.03 -4.14
C GLU A 354 -1.76 25.36 -3.02
N VAL A 355 -2.86 24.61 -2.89
CA VAL A 355 -3.80 24.74 -1.77
C VAL A 355 -3.10 24.40 -0.45
N LEU A 356 -2.29 23.34 -0.44
CA LEU A 356 -1.52 22.95 0.75
C LEU A 356 -0.54 24.07 1.16
N ALA A 357 0.19 24.63 0.19
CA ALA A 357 1.10 25.74 0.42
C ALA A 357 0.40 26.99 0.99
N GLU A 358 -0.76 27.37 0.44
CA GLU A 358 -1.55 28.51 0.91
C GLU A 358 -2.03 28.35 2.36
N LEU A 359 -2.23 27.10 2.79
CA LEU A 359 -2.69 26.77 4.13
C LEU A 359 -1.56 26.40 5.11
N GLY A 360 -0.30 26.43 4.64
CA GLY A 360 0.86 26.03 5.44
C GLY A 360 0.87 24.54 5.82
N LEU A 361 0.21 23.69 5.04
CA LEU A 361 0.18 22.24 5.24
C LEU A 361 1.33 21.58 4.47
N THR A 362 1.90 20.52 5.05
CA THR A 362 2.93 19.73 4.38
C THR A 362 2.32 18.74 3.37
N PHE A 363 3.15 18.30 2.42
CA PHE A 363 2.87 17.15 1.57
C PHE A 363 3.83 16.01 1.87
N ASP A 364 3.34 14.93 2.46
CA ASP A 364 4.08 13.69 2.69
C ASP A 364 3.83 12.72 1.54
N THR A 365 4.87 12.01 1.11
CA THR A 365 4.70 10.98 0.08
C THR A 365 5.62 9.79 0.28
N TRP A 366 5.03 8.61 0.23
CA TRP A 366 5.74 7.36 0.03
C TRP A 366 5.76 6.98 -1.45
N LEU A 367 6.91 6.50 -1.91
CA LEU A 367 7.19 6.17 -3.31
C LEU A 367 8.37 5.20 -3.40
N TYR A 368 8.47 4.46 -4.50
CA TYR A 368 9.66 3.67 -4.80
C TYR A 368 10.76 4.55 -5.41
N HIS A 369 12.03 4.14 -5.29
CA HIS A 369 13.14 4.92 -5.85
C HIS A 369 13.04 5.13 -7.37
N THR A 370 12.36 4.22 -8.08
CA THR A 370 12.04 4.32 -9.52
C THR A 370 11.02 5.42 -9.82
N ASN A 371 10.23 5.86 -8.84
CA ASN A 371 9.30 6.98 -8.94
C ASN A 371 9.94 8.32 -8.51
N LEU A 372 11.16 8.35 -7.97
CA LEU A 372 11.82 9.61 -7.57
C LEU A 372 11.90 10.67 -8.70
N PRO A 373 12.08 10.33 -9.99
CA PRO A 373 12.00 11.32 -11.07
C PRO A 373 10.66 12.07 -11.13
N GLU A 374 9.56 11.43 -10.73
CA GLU A 374 8.25 12.07 -10.62
C GLU A 374 8.23 13.07 -9.45
N LEU A 375 8.73 12.68 -8.28
CA LEU A 375 8.80 13.58 -7.11
C LEU A 375 9.72 14.79 -7.35
N ILE A 376 10.83 14.59 -8.06
CA ILE A 376 11.75 15.67 -8.45
C ILE A 376 11.02 16.69 -9.34
N ASP A 377 10.25 16.20 -10.31
CA ASP A 377 9.46 17.05 -11.20
C ASP A 377 8.37 17.82 -10.43
N LEU A 378 7.65 17.15 -9.52
CA LEU A 378 6.66 17.76 -8.65
C LEU A 378 7.28 18.84 -7.75
N ALA A 379 8.41 18.56 -7.11
CA ALA A 379 9.09 19.51 -6.22
C ALA A 379 9.53 20.78 -6.95
N LYS A 380 10.00 20.65 -8.19
CA LYS A 380 10.35 21.78 -9.06
C LYS A 380 9.11 22.57 -9.52
N ALA A 381 8.00 21.88 -9.77
CA ALA A 381 6.75 22.50 -10.21
C ALA A 381 6.00 23.23 -9.07
N CYS A 382 6.11 22.75 -7.84
CA CYS A 382 5.42 23.27 -6.65
C CYS A 382 6.41 23.73 -5.56
N PRO A 383 7.28 24.72 -5.83
CA PRO A 383 8.37 25.10 -4.93
C PRO A 383 7.89 25.74 -3.61
N ARG A 384 6.62 26.13 -3.51
CA ARG A 384 6.02 26.73 -2.30
C ARG A 384 5.54 25.69 -1.30
N THR A 385 5.27 24.46 -1.73
CA THR A 385 4.78 23.40 -0.85
C THR A 385 5.96 22.70 -0.19
N GLN A 386 5.93 22.55 1.13
CA GLN A 386 6.91 21.76 1.87
C GLN A 386 6.63 20.27 1.62
N ILE A 387 7.57 19.59 0.97
CA ILE A 387 7.46 18.18 0.59
C ILE A 387 8.33 17.34 1.53
N ILE A 388 7.79 16.21 1.99
CA ILE A 388 8.47 15.20 2.78
C ILE A 388 8.56 13.92 1.96
N CYS A 389 9.79 13.54 1.61
CA CYS A 389 10.10 12.27 0.99
C CYS A 389 10.18 11.20 2.09
N ASP A 390 9.20 10.31 2.14
CA ASP A 390 9.19 9.21 3.11
C ASP A 390 10.29 8.20 2.80
N HIS A 391 10.79 7.55 3.86
CA HIS A 391 11.59 6.33 3.81
C HIS A 391 12.78 6.37 2.85
N VAL A 392 13.54 7.47 2.87
CA VAL A 392 14.69 7.70 1.98
C VAL A 392 14.38 7.48 0.49
N GLY A 393 13.14 7.70 0.04
CA GLY A 393 12.71 7.43 -1.33
C GLY A 393 12.67 5.94 -1.68
N GLN A 394 12.41 5.09 -0.69
CA GLN A 394 12.26 3.62 -0.75
C GLN A 394 13.12 2.91 -1.82
N PRO A 395 14.41 2.65 -1.54
CA PRO A 395 15.16 1.69 -2.36
C PRO A 395 14.41 0.34 -2.33
N VAL A 396 14.16 -0.22 -3.51
CA VAL A 396 13.55 -1.54 -3.62
C VAL A 396 14.59 -2.55 -4.09
N GLY A 397 14.51 -3.77 -3.55
CA GLY A 397 15.46 -4.83 -3.85
C GLY A 397 15.49 -5.21 -5.33
N THR A 398 16.51 -5.99 -5.71
CA THR A 398 16.73 -6.45 -7.11
C THR A 398 15.54 -7.21 -7.69
N ALA A 399 14.96 -8.06 -6.84
CA ALA A 399 13.67 -8.72 -6.95
C ALA A 399 12.56 -7.88 -7.60
N LEU A 400 12.52 -6.61 -7.19
CA LEU A 400 11.39 -5.72 -7.26
C LEU A 400 11.65 -4.60 -8.26
N SER A 401 12.90 -4.16 -8.40
CA SER A 401 13.33 -3.19 -9.40
C SER A 401 13.60 -3.80 -10.79
N GLY A 402 13.84 -5.11 -10.87
CA GLY A 402 14.37 -5.73 -12.10
C GLY A 402 15.83 -5.35 -12.39
N LEU A 403 16.50 -4.67 -11.45
CA LEU A 403 17.88 -4.21 -11.56
C LEU A 403 18.82 -5.08 -10.70
N SER A 404 20.11 -5.08 -11.02
CA SER A 404 21.13 -5.56 -10.09
C SER A 404 21.17 -4.64 -8.86
N LEU A 405 21.65 -5.15 -7.72
CA LEU A 405 21.69 -4.37 -6.47
C LEU A 405 22.56 -3.13 -6.63
N GLU A 406 23.67 -3.29 -7.37
CA GLU A 406 24.57 -2.20 -7.74
C GLU A 406 23.84 -1.12 -8.55
N ASN A 407 23.08 -1.51 -9.59
CA ASN A 407 22.36 -0.56 -10.43
C ASN A 407 21.21 0.13 -9.68
N ALA A 408 20.42 -0.62 -8.90
CA ALA A 408 19.36 -0.06 -8.07
C ALA A 408 19.93 0.95 -7.05
N THR A 409 21.04 0.61 -6.40
CA THR A 409 21.73 1.50 -5.46
C THR A 409 22.27 2.75 -6.17
N LYS A 410 22.88 2.60 -7.34
CA LYS A 410 23.42 3.72 -8.13
C LYS A 410 22.32 4.67 -8.60
N GLU A 411 21.22 4.13 -9.10
CA GLU A 411 20.05 4.89 -9.52
C GLU A 411 19.43 5.65 -8.34
N TRP A 412 19.16 4.95 -7.24
CA TRP A 412 18.66 5.56 -6.01
C TRP A 412 19.57 6.70 -5.53
N ARG A 413 20.89 6.50 -5.46
CA ARG A 413 21.85 7.55 -5.06
C ARG A 413 21.76 8.77 -5.96
N ALA A 414 21.71 8.57 -7.27
CA ALA A 414 21.62 9.65 -8.25
C ALA A 414 20.31 10.44 -8.11
N HIS A 415 19.18 9.75 -7.95
CA HIS A 415 17.89 10.39 -7.74
C HIS A 415 17.82 11.16 -6.41
N ILE A 416 18.36 10.60 -5.31
CA ILE A 416 18.44 11.29 -4.02
C ILE A 416 19.30 12.57 -4.11
N ALA A 417 20.43 12.51 -4.81
CA ALA A 417 21.29 13.68 -5.00
C ALA A 417 20.60 14.77 -5.84
N GLU A 418 19.80 14.39 -6.85
CA GLU A 418 19.02 15.35 -7.64
C GLU A 418 17.84 15.93 -6.84
N LEU A 419 17.12 15.09 -6.09
CA LEU A 419 16.02 15.52 -5.23
C LEU A 419 16.49 16.51 -4.16
N ALA A 420 17.68 16.29 -3.59
CA ALA A 420 18.26 17.18 -2.59
C ALA A 420 18.51 18.62 -3.10
N LYS A 421 18.57 18.84 -4.41
CA LYS A 421 18.66 20.19 -5.00
C LYS A 421 17.35 20.97 -4.89
N CYS A 422 16.23 20.31 -4.59
CA CYS A 422 14.95 20.96 -4.35
C CYS A 422 14.90 21.42 -2.88
N GLU A 423 14.97 22.74 -2.65
CA GLU A 423 15.07 23.30 -1.29
C GLU A 423 13.81 23.06 -0.44
N ASN A 424 12.66 22.89 -1.09
CA ASN A 424 11.37 22.60 -0.46
C ASN A 424 11.18 21.10 -0.10
N VAL A 425 12.22 20.26 -0.26
CA VAL A 425 12.15 18.83 0.07
C VAL A 425 13.00 18.52 1.30
N VAL A 426 12.41 17.77 2.24
CA VAL A 426 13.10 17.10 3.35
C VAL A 426 12.88 15.58 3.25
N VAL A 427 13.69 14.79 3.96
CA VAL A 427 13.64 13.32 3.89
C VAL A 427 13.50 12.69 5.27
N LYS A 428 12.63 11.67 5.38
CA LYS A 428 12.57 10.80 6.56
C LYS A 428 13.56 9.65 6.42
N LEU A 429 14.48 9.54 7.37
CA LEU A 429 15.43 8.44 7.54
C LEU A 429 14.71 7.28 8.26
N SER A 430 13.98 6.46 7.50
CA SER A 430 13.04 5.45 8.03
C SER A 430 12.71 4.39 6.96
N GLY A 431 11.86 3.40 7.29
CA GLY A 431 11.24 2.49 6.30
C GLY A 431 12.20 1.51 5.61
N LEU A 432 13.45 1.48 6.05
CA LEU A 432 14.48 0.59 5.53
C LEU A 432 14.30 -0.87 5.99
N SER A 433 13.47 -1.10 7.02
CA SER A 433 13.16 -2.43 7.52
C SER A 433 12.01 -3.11 6.78
N MET A 434 11.36 -2.44 5.84
CA MET A 434 10.30 -3.06 5.05
C MET A 434 10.85 -4.17 4.14
N PRO A 435 10.12 -5.30 3.98
CA PRO A 435 10.56 -6.42 3.15
C PRO A 435 10.90 -6.02 1.70
N CYS A 436 10.26 -4.97 1.17
CA CYS A 436 10.52 -4.47 -0.18
C CYS A 436 11.94 -3.93 -0.38
N VAL A 437 12.66 -3.60 0.70
CA VAL A 437 14.08 -3.16 0.65
C VAL A 437 15.02 -4.34 0.39
N GLY A 438 14.67 -5.52 0.91
CA GLY A 438 15.41 -6.76 0.65
C GLY A 438 16.55 -7.08 1.61
N PHE A 439 16.59 -6.51 2.82
CA PHE A 439 17.53 -6.96 3.86
C PHE A 439 17.21 -8.33 4.46
N ALA A 440 15.98 -8.83 4.21
CA ALA A 440 15.51 -10.14 4.67
C ALA A 440 15.59 -10.32 6.21
N PHE A 441 15.51 -9.23 6.97
CA PHE A 441 15.49 -9.26 8.44
C PHE A 441 14.28 -10.03 8.97
N ASP A 442 13.13 -9.82 8.35
CA ASP A 442 11.86 -10.51 8.56
C ASP A 442 11.94 -12.03 8.34
N LEU A 443 12.93 -12.50 7.58
CA LEU A 443 13.17 -13.91 7.28
C LEU A 443 14.18 -14.57 8.23
N ARG A 444 14.74 -13.84 9.20
CA ARG A 444 15.74 -14.39 10.14
C ARG A 444 15.05 -15.15 11.29
N GLU A 445 15.72 -16.18 11.79
CA GLU A 445 15.27 -16.93 12.98
C GLU A 445 15.12 -16.04 14.22
N LYS A 446 15.93 -14.97 14.32
CA LYS A 446 15.85 -13.93 15.34
C LYS A 446 15.90 -12.55 14.69
N PRO A 447 15.25 -11.54 15.28
CA PRO A 447 15.38 -10.17 14.81
C PRO A 447 16.85 -9.73 14.81
N PRO A 448 17.28 -8.89 13.85
CA PRO A 448 18.57 -8.24 13.93
C PRO A 448 18.67 -7.38 15.20
N THR A 449 19.88 -7.26 15.72
CA THR A 449 20.21 -6.28 16.74
C THR A 449 20.24 -4.86 16.16
N SER A 450 20.19 -3.85 17.01
CA SER A 450 20.31 -2.44 16.62
C SER A 450 21.63 -2.15 15.91
N ALA A 451 22.72 -2.83 16.29
CA ALA A 451 24.01 -2.71 15.61
C ALA A 451 23.97 -3.27 14.18
N GLU A 452 23.35 -4.44 13.98
CA GLU A 452 23.17 -5.00 12.63
C GLU A 452 22.24 -4.15 11.75
N MET A 453 21.17 -3.60 12.33
CA MET A 453 20.31 -2.64 11.63
C MET A 453 21.08 -1.36 11.27
N ALA A 454 21.86 -0.82 12.21
CA ALA A 454 22.67 0.38 11.98
C ALA A 454 23.64 0.16 10.80
N GLU A 455 24.39 -0.93 10.79
CA GLU A 455 25.30 -1.26 9.68
C GLU A 455 24.56 -1.35 8.33
N ALA A 456 23.37 -1.94 8.30
CA ALA A 456 22.58 -2.05 7.07
C ALA A 456 22.02 -0.69 6.59
N TYR A 457 21.59 0.18 7.52
CA TYR A 457 20.99 1.48 7.19
C TYR A 457 22.04 2.54 6.83
N LYS A 458 23.24 2.42 7.40
CA LYS A 458 24.32 3.40 7.31
C LYS A 458 24.60 3.89 5.88
N PRO A 459 24.73 3.04 4.85
CA PRO A 459 25.03 3.52 3.50
C PRO A 459 23.95 4.43 2.92
N TYR A 460 22.69 4.23 3.34
CA TYR A 460 21.55 5.01 2.88
C TYR A 460 21.43 6.32 3.65
N PHE A 461 21.52 6.27 4.97
CA PHE A 461 21.40 7.46 5.82
C PHE A 461 22.59 8.40 5.61
N ALA A 462 23.81 7.87 5.48
CA ALA A 462 24.99 8.66 5.17
C ALA A 462 24.83 9.44 3.85
N HIS A 463 24.31 8.78 2.80
CA HIS A 463 24.08 9.43 1.51
C HIS A 463 23.02 10.54 1.58
N CYS A 464 21.91 10.28 2.28
CA CYS A 464 20.90 11.30 2.52
C CYS A 464 21.45 12.48 3.31
N LEU A 465 22.23 12.24 4.38
CA LEU A 465 22.87 13.29 5.17
C LEU A 465 23.89 14.09 4.35
N GLU A 466 24.67 13.43 3.49
CA GLU A 466 25.62 14.09 2.58
C GLU A 466 24.89 15.00 1.57
N CYS A 467 23.77 14.55 1.01
CA CYS A 467 23.04 15.31 -0.01
C CYS A 467 22.14 16.41 0.57
N PHE A 468 21.34 16.09 1.59
CA PHE A 468 20.33 16.98 2.16
C PHE A 468 20.88 17.89 3.28
N GLY A 469 21.91 17.42 3.99
CA GLY A 469 22.36 17.98 5.26
C GLY A 469 21.47 17.56 6.43
N PRO A 470 21.97 17.63 7.68
CA PRO A 470 21.23 17.18 8.86
C PRO A 470 19.97 17.99 9.15
N THR A 471 19.86 19.24 8.67
CA THR A 471 18.68 20.09 8.86
C THR A 471 17.52 19.75 7.93
N ARG A 472 17.69 18.86 6.95
CA ARG A 472 16.62 18.40 6.05
C ARG A 472 16.37 16.89 6.14
N CYS A 473 16.87 16.26 7.20
CA CYS A 473 16.67 14.85 7.50
C CYS A 473 15.98 14.70 8.87
N MET A 474 15.12 13.70 9.04
CA MET A 474 14.54 13.36 10.34
C MET A 474 14.44 11.84 10.49
N PHE A 475 14.77 11.30 11.66
CA PHE A 475 14.50 9.89 11.95
C PHE A 475 13.01 9.67 12.12
N ALA A 476 12.51 8.51 11.66
CA ALA A 476 11.11 8.14 11.86
C ALA A 476 10.99 6.62 12.01
N SER A 477 10.04 6.16 12.81
CA SER A 477 9.95 4.73 13.10
C SER A 477 9.30 3.93 11.97
N ASN A 478 8.38 4.54 11.21
CA ASN A 478 7.47 3.84 10.31
C ASN A 478 6.66 2.74 11.04
N PHE A 479 6.45 2.88 12.35
CA PHE A 479 5.76 1.84 13.11
C PHE A 479 4.26 1.84 12.83
N PRO A 480 3.61 0.67 12.86
CA PRO A 480 4.23 -0.61 13.14
C PRO A 480 4.78 -1.30 11.88
N VAL A 481 4.71 -0.70 10.68
CA VAL A 481 5.11 -1.34 9.42
C VAL A 481 6.52 -1.95 9.48
N ASP A 482 7.48 -1.24 10.07
CA ASP A 482 8.86 -1.73 10.24
C ASP A 482 9.01 -2.81 11.34
N LYS A 483 7.96 -3.04 12.16
CA LYS A 483 7.96 -4.05 13.24
C LYS A 483 8.21 -5.47 12.73
N VAL A 484 7.86 -5.75 11.46
CA VAL A 484 8.11 -7.05 10.81
C VAL A 484 9.58 -7.45 10.81
N SER A 485 10.49 -6.48 10.99
CA SER A 485 11.93 -6.65 10.96
C SER A 485 12.62 -6.34 12.29
N GLY A 486 11.91 -5.84 13.31
CA GLY A 486 12.45 -5.70 14.67
C GLY A 486 11.63 -4.78 15.56
N SER A 487 11.99 -4.70 16.85
CA SER A 487 11.22 -3.92 17.83
C SER A 487 11.38 -2.41 17.67
N TYR A 488 10.46 -1.62 18.24
CA TYR A 488 10.53 -0.15 18.22
C TYR A 488 11.84 0.34 18.85
N THR A 489 12.19 -0.21 20.01
CA THR A 489 13.46 0.06 20.70
C THR A 489 14.67 -0.28 19.85
N THR A 490 14.67 -1.41 19.13
CA THR A 490 15.78 -1.80 18.25
C THR A 490 16.02 -0.77 17.15
N HIS A 491 14.95 -0.26 16.53
CA HIS A 491 15.04 0.79 15.51
C HIS A 491 15.61 2.09 16.07
N TRP A 492 15.10 2.57 17.22
CA TRP A 492 15.60 3.80 17.83
C TRP A 492 17.02 3.67 18.38
N ASN A 493 17.41 2.50 18.89
CA ASN A 493 18.81 2.22 19.24
C ASN A 493 19.70 2.27 17.99
N ALA A 494 19.27 1.72 16.85
CA ALA A 494 20.02 1.82 15.60
C ALA A 494 20.19 3.28 15.15
N PHE A 495 19.16 4.11 15.28
CA PHE A 495 19.23 5.54 14.97
C PHE A 495 20.19 6.30 15.89
N LYS A 496 20.24 5.96 17.19
CA LYS A 496 21.22 6.53 18.15
C LYS A 496 22.66 6.18 17.75
N LEU A 497 22.92 4.91 17.42
CA LEU A 497 24.23 4.47 16.93
C LEU A 497 24.65 5.23 15.66
N LEU A 498 23.74 5.34 14.69
CA LEU A 498 24.00 6.06 13.43
C LEU A 498 24.22 7.55 13.64
N ALA A 499 23.48 8.19 14.55
CA ALA A 499 23.67 9.60 14.85
C ALA A 499 25.05 9.87 15.47
N GLN A 500 25.48 9.03 16.41
CA GLN A 500 26.80 9.12 17.03
C GLN A 500 27.93 8.88 16.03
N GLU A 501 27.74 7.91 15.12
CA GLU A 501 28.77 7.55 14.16
C GLU A 501 28.89 8.52 12.98
N LEU A 502 27.75 8.93 12.40
CA LEU A 502 27.72 9.77 11.20
C LEU A 502 27.89 11.27 11.51
N LEU A 503 27.58 11.70 12.73
CA LEU A 503 27.66 13.10 13.18
C LEU A 503 28.42 13.22 14.51
N PRO A 504 29.66 12.70 14.61
CA PRO A 504 30.37 12.61 15.89
C PRO A 504 30.64 14.00 16.47
N GLY A 505 30.13 14.25 17.67
CA GLY A 505 30.31 15.52 18.38
C GLY A 505 29.44 16.68 17.90
N ASP A 506 28.60 16.50 16.87
CA ASP A 506 27.66 17.53 16.41
C ASP A 506 26.29 17.34 17.08
N GLU A 507 26.20 17.75 18.35
CA GLU A 507 25.00 17.59 19.16
C GLU A 507 23.77 18.30 18.56
N ALA A 508 23.98 19.45 17.92
CA ALA A 508 22.91 20.20 17.28
C ALA A 508 22.35 19.47 16.05
N ALA A 509 23.23 18.92 15.19
CA ALA A 509 22.80 18.13 14.06
C ALA A 509 22.09 16.84 14.49
N GLN A 510 22.62 16.14 15.49
CA GLN A 510 21.97 14.94 16.04
C GLN A 510 20.58 15.26 16.59
N ARG A 511 20.44 16.29 17.44
CA ARG A 511 19.14 16.70 17.99
C ARG A 511 18.16 17.11 16.88
N ALA A 512 18.64 17.70 15.80
CA ALA A 512 17.81 18.05 14.66
C ALA A 512 17.16 16.80 14.03
N LEU A 513 17.90 15.69 13.92
CA LEU A 513 17.37 14.43 13.38
C LEU A 513 16.29 13.79 14.28
N PHE A 514 16.42 13.90 15.61
CA PHE A 514 15.49 13.29 16.57
C PHE A 514 14.26 14.15 16.87
N TYR A 515 14.35 15.48 16.71
CA TYR A 515 13.33 16.38 17.24
C TYR A 515 13.18 17.69 16.45
N ASP A 516 14.22 18.54 16.38
CA ASP A 516 14.06 19.94 15.95
C ASP A 516 13.50 20.06 14.52
N ASN A 517 13.90 19.15 13.61
CA ASN A 517 13.42 19.21 12.23
C ASN A 517 11.95 18.86 12.11
N ALA A 518 11.46 17.86 12.82
CA ALA A 518 10.05 17.48 12.75
C ALA A 518 9.16 18.59 13.34
N VAL A 519 9.55 19.20 14.46
CA VAL A 519 8.85 20.38 15.02
C VAL A 519 8.76 21.51 14.00
N ARG A 520 9.89 21.86 13.35
CA ARG A 520 9.95 22.95 12.37
C ARG A 520 9.16 22.66 11.10
N VAL A 521 9.31 21.46 10.54
CA VAL A 521 8.73 21.08 9.24
C VAL A 521 7.21 20.97 9.32
N TYR A 522 6.67 20.39 10.40
CA TYR A 522 5.23 20.25 10.60
C TYR A 522 4.59 21.43 11.35
N HIS A 523 5.34 22.53 11.53
CA HIS A 523 4.86 23.73 12.22
C HIS A 523 4.22 23.45 13.58
N LEU A 524 4.79 22.49 14.34
CA LEU A 524 4.26 22.14 15.64
C LEU A 524 4.58 23.25 16.64
N ASP A 525 3.56 23.68 17.38
CA ASP A 525 3.80 24.37 18.64
C ASP A 525 4.69 23.45 19.49
N LYS A 526 5.82 23.96 19.99
CA LYS A 526 6.78 23.16 20.75
C LYS A 526 6.00 22.35 21.79
N PRO A 527 6.03 21.00 21.78
CA PRO A 527 5.28 20.21 22.73
C PRO A 527 5.63 20.67 24.15
N PRO A 528 4.71 20.54 25.13
CA PRO A 528 4.81 21.15 26.46
C PRO A 528 6.06 20.78 27.28
N PHE A 529 6.89 19.87 26.76
CA PHE A 529 8.23 19.63 27.27
C PHE A 529 9.20 20.76 26.90
N SER A 530 9.32 21.74 27.81
CA SER A 530 10.47 22.62 27.84
C SER A 530 11.72 21.82 28.18
N MET A 531 12.59 21.57 27.20
CA MET A 531 13.93 21.07 27.46
C MET A 531 14.74 22.14 28.21
N PRO A 532 15.53 21.76 29.21
CA PRO A 532 16.44 22.69 29.85
C PRO A 532 17.45 23.20 28.83
N SER A 533 17.73 24.50 28.88
CA SER A 533 18.53 25.20 27.87
C SER A 533 20.03 24.97 28.03
N THR A 534 20.45 24.31 29.11
CA THR A 534 21.86 24.09 29.47
C THR A 534 22.10 22.74 30.14
N SER A 535 23.32 22.21 30.02
CA SER A 535 23.76 20.95 30.64
C SER A 535 23.67 20.94 32.17
N LYS A 536 23.67 22.11 32.82
CA LYS A 536 23.50 22.23 34.28
C LYS A 536 22.06 22.07 34.75
N GLU A 537 21.07 22.37 33.91
CA GLU A 537 19.66 22.22 34.26
C GLU A 537 19.18 20.76 34.03
N ALA A 538 19.91 19.98 33.24
CA ALA A 538 19.68 18.54 33.05
C ALA A 538 20.04 17.68 34.28
N GLU A 539 20.88 18.19 35.20
CA GLU A 539 21.28 17.47 36.43
C GLU A 539 20.12 17.30 37.43
N GLY A 540 19.02 18.03 37.27
CA GLY A 540 17.85 18.01 38.15
C GLY A 540 16.61 17.31 37.59
N LEU A 541 16.65 16.81 36.35
CA LEU A 541 15.54 16.02 35.82
C LEU A 541 15.54 14.62 36.46
N PRO A 542 14.37 13.97 36.60
CA PRO A 542 14.33 12.55 36.92
C PRO A 542 15.20 11.84 35.89
N LYS A 543 16.27 11.20 36.35
CA LYS A 543 16.91 10.14 35.57
C LYS A 543 15.85 9.03 35.51
N TYR A 544 15.18 8.92 34.36
CA TYR A 544 14.07 8.00 34.15
C TYR A 544 14.55 6.58 33.99
#